data_AF-A0A4Y3M702-F1
#
_entry.id   AF-A0A4Y3M702-F1
#
_cell.length_a   1.000
_cell.length_b   1.000
_cell.length_c   1.000
_cell.angle_alpha   90.00
_cell.angle_beta   90.00
_cell.angle_gamma   90.00
#
_symmetry.space_group_name_H-M   'P 1'
#
loop_
_entity.id
_entity.type
_entity.pdbx_description
1 polymer ?
#
loop_
_entity_poly.entity_id
_entity_poly.type
_entity_poly.pdbx_seq_one_letter_code
_entity_poly.pdbx_strand_id
1 'polypeptide(L)'
;MRGEFLGVQGLLMAEIFEPLFEFIEENEIEVEDLWLDILQSALPRPMPPVAPTYQSYNNDGELHLPEDLEARATYEASLERHQVKLETYMDACTDDRLARDYIRNFFDGAPSEHAIVETLEKSFNPVNDAGGDQLSNAYFVAVQTFIEKFSLRYDVRRPSYNRRMSIYPTLPGMFTKMLREMKAATDQDPYLADFMSAFEETIIDLRDERSPTRIKRCVAAQFNLLEALLSQHPDVLAFNADVASGARRGNEVNTFGAMCDTAQVWPHAAVLNSAKELYRFASDYPGIRHAGRPRNRKREIDMRDLLSMSVVLTGLFPYVNSTTDPEKIYLG
;
A
#
# COMPACT_ATOMS: atom_id res chain seq x y z
N MET A 1 12.52 -4.28 -4.20
CA MET A 1 12.15 -5.53 -3.49
C MET A 1 10.69 -5.83 -3.82
N ARG A 2 10.36 -7.01 -4.38
CA ARG A 2 9.02 -7.32 -4.93
C ARG A 2 8.00 -7.79 -3.86
N GLY A 3 7.97 -7.16 -2.68
CA GLY A 3 7.21 -7.62 -1.50
C GLY A 3 5.68 -7.51 -1.57
N GLU A 4 5.12 -7.36 -2.78
CA GLU A 4 3.69 -7.21 -3.07
C GLU A 4 3.35 -8.11 -4.26
N PHE A 5 2.13 -8.63 -4.31
CA PHE A 5 1.68 -9.54 -5.37
C PHE A 5 1.80 -8.91 -6.76
N LEU A 6 1.45 -7.63 -6.92
CA LEU A 6 1.59 -6.91 -8.19
C LEU A 6 3.04 -6.94 -8.72
N GLY A 7 4.04 -6.92 -7.83
CA GLY A 7 5.44 -6.97 -8.20
C GLY A 7 5.91 -8.34 -8.71
N VAL A 8 5.11 -9.39 -8.52
CA VAL A 8 5.40 -10.79 -8.91
C VAL A 8 4.23 -11.44 -9.66
N GLN A 9 3.25 -10.68 -10.12
CA GLN A 9 1.99 -11.22 -10.63
C GLN A 9 2.16 -12.18 -11.82
N GLY A 10 3.10 -11.88 -12.73
CA GLY A 10 3.42 -12.76 -13.87
C GLY A 10 4.11 -14.07 -13.50
N LEU A 11 4.40 -14.31 -12.21
CA LEU A 11 4.91 -15.58 -11.71
C LEU A 11 3.84 -16.43 -11.01
N LEU A 12 2.63 -15.89 -10.78
CA LEU A 12 1.57 -16.60 -10.06
C LEU A 12 1.15 -17.89 -10.78
N MET A 13 1.05 -17.85 -12.10
CA MET A 13 0.72 -19.04 -12.89
C MET A 13 1.80 -20.11 -12.77
N ALA A 14 3.05 -19.74 -13.02
CA ALA A 14 4.18 -20.68 -13.04
C ALA A 14 4.51 -21.27 -11.67
N GLU A 15 4.21 -20.57 -10.58
CA GLU A 15 4.65 -20.97 -9.24
C GLU A 15 3.52 -21.50 -8.35
N ILE A 16 2.25 -21.27 -8.72
CA ILE A 16 1.08 -21.74 -7.94
C ILE A 16 0.23 -22.70 -8.76
N PHE A 17 -0.23 -22.27 -9.94
CA PHE A 17 -1.21 -23.04 -10.71
C PHE A 17 -0.57 -24.15 -11.56
N GLU A 18 0.58 -23.89 -12.18
CA GLU A 18 1.31 -24.91 -12.96
C GLU A 18 1.74 -26.11 -12.11
N PRO A 19 2.35 -25.92 -10.91
CA PRO A 19 2.64 -27.04 -10.01
C PRO A 19 1.39 -27.77 -9.54
N LEU A 20 0.25 -27.06 -9.41
CA LEU A 20 -1.02 -27.70 -9.08
C LEU A 20 -1.54 -28.56 -10.24
N PHE A 21 -1.36 -28.12 -11.49
CA PHE A 21 -1.70 -28.92 -12.67
C PHE A 21 -0.87 -30.21 -12.70
N GLU A 22 0.44 -30.08 -12.55
CA GLU A 22 1.36 -31.23 -12.51
C GLU A 22 0.98 -32.18 -11.39
N PHE A 23 0.63 -31.66 -10.21
CA PHE A 23 0.18 -32.46 -9.08
C PHE A 23 -1.12 -33.23 -9.37
N ILE A 24 -2.10 -32.61 -10.05
CA ILE A 24 -3.35 -33.29 -10.45
C ILE A 24 -3.05 -34.45 -11.40
N GLU A 25 -2.20 -34.21 -12.41
CA GLU A 25 -1.82 -35.21 -13.41
C GLU A 25 -1.01 -36.37 -12.80
N GLU A 26 0.00 -36.07 -11.98
CA GLU A 26 0.87 -37.07 -11.33
C GLU A 26 0.13 -37.97 -10.33
N ASN A 27 -0.93 -37.46 -9.70
CA ASN A 27 -1.70 -38.17 -8.69
C ASN A 27 -3.02 -38.75 -9.23
N GLU A 28 -3.26 -38.67 -10.54
CA GLU A 28 -4.48 -39.16 -11.21
C GLU A 28 -5.77 -38.65 -10.52
N ILE A 29 -5.77 -37.38 -10.09
CA ILE A 29 -6.93 -36.79 -9.41
C ILE A 29 -7.98 -36.44 -10.46
N GLU A 30 -9.14 -37.10 -10.41
CA GLU A 30 -10.28 -36.77 -11.26
C GLU A 30 -10.84 -35.41 -10.83
N VAL A 31 -10.67 -34.39 -11.69
CA VAL A 31 -11.27 -33.06 -11.53
C VAL A 31 -12.14 -32.76 -12.74
N GLU A 32 -13.43 -32.54 -12.51
CA GLU A 32 -14.37 -32.10 -13.54
C GLU A 32 -14.59 -30.58 -13.39
N ASP A 33 -14.50 -29.85 -14.50
CA ASP A 33 -14.83 -28.41 -14.61
C ASP A 33 -14.12 -27.48 -13.59
N LEU A 34 -12.99 -27.90 -13.01
CA LEU A 34 -12.27 -27.14 -11.99
C LEU A 34 -11.90 -25.72 -12.46
N TRP A 35 -11.45 -25.55 -13.71
CA TRP A 35 -11.04 -24.23 -14.19
C TRP A 35 -12.26 -23.35 -14.48
N LEU A 36 -13.37 -23.94 -14.92
CA LEU A 36 -14.66 -23.24 -15.01
C LEU A 36 -15.12 -22.76 -13.63
N ASP A 37 -15.05 -23.61 -12.61
CA ASP A 37 -15.45 -23.26 -11.26
C ASP A 37 -14.57 -22.16 -10.68
N ILE A 38 -13.25 -22.21 -10.90
CA ILE A 38 -12.33 -21.12 -10.51
C ILE A 38 -12.66 -19.84 -11.27
N LEU A 39 -12.83 -19.89 -12.58
CA LEU A 39 -13.17 -18.71 -13.39
C LEU A 39 -14.45 -18.04 -12.90
N GLN A 40 -15.50 -18.83 -12.66
CA GLN A 40 -16.83 -18.32 -12.31
C GLN A 40 -16.93 -17.85 -10.86
N SER A 41 -16.20 -18.49 -9.94
CA SER A 41 -16.29 -18.18 -8.50
C SER A 41 -15.23 -17.19 -8.02
N ALA A 42 -14.03 -17.23 -8.61
CA ALA A 42 -12.87 -16.51 -8.10
C ALA A 42 -12.53 -15.26 -8.92
N LEU A 43 -12.62 -15.33 -10.25
CA LEU A 43 -12.24 -14.21 -11.10
C LEU A 43 -13.38 -13.20 -11.20
N PRO A 44 -13.10 -11.89 -11.07
CA PRO A 44 -14.13 -10.87 -11.22
C PRO A 44 -14.56 -10.78 -12.69
N ARG A 45 -15.87 -10.68 -12.91
CA ARG A 45 -16.42 -10.37 -14.23
C ARG A 45 -15.90 -9.00 -14.71
N PRO A 46 -15.56 -8.85 -16.01
CA PRO A 46 -15.15 -7.56 -16.56
C PRO A 46 -16.18 -6.45 -16.29
N MET A 47 -15.77 -5.43 -15.53
CA MET A 47 -16.63 -4.31 -15.19
C MET A 47 -16.70 -3.29 -16.34
N PRO A 48 -17.89 -2.76 -16.65
CA PRO A 48 -18.04 -1.72 -17.66
C PRO A 48 -17.31 -0.44 -17.24
N PRO A 49 -16.77 0.34 -18.19
CA PRO A 49 -16.19 1.64 -17.87
C PRO A 49 -17.25 2.60 -17.32
N VAL A 50 -16.84 3.52 -16.45
CA VAL A 50 -17.73 4.54 -15.89
C VAL A 50 -18.00 5.60 -16.95
N ALA A 51 -19.27 5.91 -17.19
CA ALA A 51 -19.66 6.96 -18.11
C ALA A 51 -19.19 8.33 -17.60
N PRO A 52 -18.56 9.16 -18.45
CA PRO A 52 -18.10 10.49 -18.04
C PRO A 52 -19.28 11.42 -17.76
N THR A 53 -19.11 12.31 -16.79
CA THR A 53 -20.01 13.44 -16.56
C THR A 53 -19.50 14.63 -17.36
N TYR A 54 -20.31 15.11 -18.29
CA TYR A 54 -19.95 16.25 -19.14
C TYR A 54 -20.28 17.58 -18.46
N GLN A 55 -19.43 18.58 -18.67
CA GLN A 55 -19.56 19.88 -18.02
C GLN A 55 -20.68 20.73 -18.65
N SER A 56 -20.81 20.71 -19.98
CA SER A 56 -21.85 21.49 -20.64
C SER A 56 -22.21 21.01 -22.04
N TYR A 57 -23.44 21.33 -22.45
CA TYR A 57 -23.95 21.09 -23.80
C TYR A 57 -24.20 22.44 -24.47
N ASN A 58 -24.01 22.52 -25.79
CA ASN A 58 -24.37 23.69 -26.57
C ASN A 58 -25.91 23.81 -26.73
N ASN A 59 -26.37 24.87 -27.41
CA ASN A 59 -27.81 25.12 -27.61
C ASN A 59 -28.52 24.04 -28.45
N ASP A 60 -27.76 23.23 -29.19
CA ASP A 60 -28.25 22.10 -30.00
C ASP A 60 -28.23 20.77 -29.23
N GLY A 61 -27.81 20.78 -27.96
CA GLY A 61 -27.71 19.59 -27.11
C GLY A 61 -26.45 18.75 -27.35
N GLU A 62 -25.44 19.29 -28.04
CA GLU A 62 -24.19 18.60 -28.36
C GLU A 62 -23.04 18.98 -27.42
N LEU A 63 -22.11 18.04 -27.23
CA LEU A 63 -20.85 18.31 -26.53
C LEU A 63 -19.97 19.20 -27.41
N HIS A 64 -19.44 20.26 -26.82
CA HIS A 64 -18.63 21.25 -27.55
C HIS A 64 -17.31 21.59 -26.85
N LEU A 65 -17.20 21.32 -25.54
CA LEU A 65 -15.97 21.55 -24.81
C LEU A 65 -14.92 20.49 -25.22
N PRO A 66 -13.68 20.90 -25.52
CA PRO A 66 -12.62 19.96 -25.89
C PRO A 66 -12.40 18.85 -24.85
N GLU A 67 -12.45 19.19 -23.56
CA GLU A 67 -12.31 18.23 -22.45
C GLU A 67 -13.43 17.19 -22.44
N ASP A 68 -14.69 17.60 -22.68
CA ASP A 68 -15.84 16.70 -22.73
C ASP A 68 -15.79 15.77 -23.96
N LEU A 69 -15.29 16.28 -25.10
CA LEU A 69 -15.07 15.49 -26.32
C LEU A 69 -13.97 14.45 -26.12
N GLU A 70 -12.87 14.81 -25.45
CA GLU A 70 -11.79 13.89 -25.11
C GLU A 70 -12.23 12.84 -24.10
N ALA A 71 -12.98 13.23 -23.08
CA ALA A 71 -13.56 12.32 -22.10
C ALA A 71 -14.50 11.30 -22.77
N ARG A 72 -15.32 11.75 -23.73
CA ARG A 72 -16.18 10.87 -24.54
C ARG A 72 -15.36 9.89 -25.38
N ALA A 73 -14.35 10.37 -26.10
CA ALA A 73 -13.50 9.50 -26.92
C ALA A 73 -12.77 8.44 -26.08
N THR A 74 -12.28 8.84 -24.90
CA THR A 74 -11.63 7.93 -23.94
C THR A 74 -12.60 6.87 -23.42
N TYR A 75 -13.84 7.27 -23.13
CA TYR A 75 -14.90 6.35 -22.71
C TYR A 75 -15.27 5.35 -23.80
N GLU A 76 -15.48 5.82 -25.05
CA GLU A 76 -15.81 4.96 -26.19
C GLU A 76 -14.72 3.91 -26.46
N ALA A 77 -13.45 4.32 -26.44
CA ALA A 77 -12.31 3.40 -26.56
C ALA A 77 -12.23 2.39 -25.39
N SER A 78 -12.57 2.82 -24.18
CA SER A 78 -12.61 1.94 -23.01
C SER A 78 -13.78 0.94 -23.08
N LEU A 79 -14.91 1.36 -23.65
CA LEU A 79 -16.09 0.52 -23.85
C LEU A 79 -15.84 -0.57 -24.88
N GLU A 80 -15.16 -0.25 -25.99
CA GLU A 80 -14.75 -1.24 -26.99
C GLU A 80 -13.81 -2.30 -26.38
N ARG A 81 -12.80 -1.86 -25.63
CA ARG A 81 -11.90 -2.78 -24.90
C ARG A 81 -12.66 -3.65 -23.89
N HIS A 82 -13.66 -3.08 -23.20
CA HIS A 82 -14.52 -3.82 -22.28
C HIS A 82 -15.33 -4.89 -22.99
N GLN A 83 -15.92 -4.58 -24.15
CA GLN A 83 -16.69 -5.54 -24.94
C GLN A 83 -15.83 -6.74 -25.36
N VAL A 84 -14.63 -6.50 -25.89
CA VAL A 84 -13.69 -7.58 -26.26
C VAL A 84 -13.33 -8.44 -25.04
N LYS A 85 -13.04 -7.82 -23.89
CA LYS A 85 -12.77 -8.55 -22.64
C LYS A 85 -13.97 -9.36 -22.16
N LEU A 86 -15.18 -8.83 -22.30
CA LEU A 86 -16.41 -9.48 -21.89
C LEU A 86 -16.73 -10.68 -22.78
N GLU A 87 -16.56 -10.56 -24.09
CA GLU A 87 -16.72 -11.66 -25.05
C GLU A 87 -15.73 -12.78 -24.74
N THR A 88 -14.44 -12.44 -24.57
CA THR A 88 -13.40 -13.40 -24.19
C THR A 88 -13.74 -14.12 -22.87
N TYR A 89 -14.29 -13.39 -21.89
CA TYR A 89 -14.73 -13.96 -20.62
C TYR A 89 -15.95 -14.89 -20.81
N MET A 90 -16.92 -14.50 -21.63
CA MET A 90 -18.10 -15.32 -21.90
C MET A 90 -17.73 -16.63 -22.61
N ASP A 91 -16.83 -16.57 -23.58
CA ASP A 91 -16.32 -17.75 -24.28
C ASP A 91 -15.58 -18.68 -23.31
N ALA A 92 -14.74 -18.12 -22.43
CA ALA A 92 -14.03 -18.87 -21.39
C ALA A 92 -14.97 -19.57 -20.40
N CYS A 93 -16.16 -19.03 -20.15
CA CYS A 93 -17.17 -19.67 -19.29
C CYS A 93 -17.87 -20.89 -19.93
N THR A 94 -17.60 -21.21 -21.19
CA THR A 94 -18.26 -22.33 -21.90
C THR A 94 -17.41 -23.60 -21.99
N ASP A 95 -16.09 -23.48 -21.76
CA ASP A 95 -15.14 -24.56 -21.98
C ASP A 95 -13.98 -24.47 -20.99
N ASP A 96 -13.67 -25.59 -20.33
CA ASP A 96 -12.67 -25.67 -19.26
C ASP A 96 -11.24 -25.37 -19.74
N ARG A 97 -10.91 -25.70 -21.00
CA ARG A 97 -9.61 -25.35 -21.60
C ARG A 97 -9.52 -23.84 -21.85
N LEU A 98 -10.58 -23.22 -22.34
CA LEU A 98 -10.64 -21.76 -22.50
C LEU A 98 -10.61 -21.04 -21.14
N ALA A 99 -11.25 -21.60 -20.10
CA ALA A 99 -11.17 -21.08 -18.74
C ALA A 99 -9.73 -21.09 -18.21
N ARG A 100 -9.01 -22.20 -18.42
CA ARG A 100 -7.59 -22.32 -18.07
C ARG A 100 -6.72 -21.27 -18.78
N ASP A 101 -6.94 -21.09 -20.08
CA ASP A 101 -6.20 -20.08 -20.86
C ASP A 101 -6.54 -18.65 -20.41
N TYR A 102 -7.79 -18.38 -20.01
CA TYR A 102 -8.21 -17.10 -19.45
C TYR A 102 -7.52 -16.82 -18.11
N ILE A 103 -7.55 -17.78 -17.18
CA ILE A 103 -6.90 -17.66 -15.86
C ILE A 103 -5.40 -17.40 -16.03
N ARG A 104 -4.76 -18.06 -17.00
CA ARG A 104 -3.33 -17.85 -17.29
C ARG A 104 -3.01 -16.38 -17.58
N ASN A 105 -3.87 -15.71 -18.34
CA ASN A 105 -3.68 -14.32 -18.74
C ASN A 105 -4.21 -13.30 -17.73
N PHE A 106 -5.08 -13.71 -16.79
CA PHE A 106 -5.69 -12.81 -15.82
C PHE A 106 -4.65 -12.13 -14.92
N PHE A 107 -3.69 -12.89 -14.39
CA PHE A 107 -2.72 -12.37 -13.42
C PHE A 107 -1.74 -11.37 -14.03
N ASP A 108 -1.43 -11.48 -15.32
CA ASP A 108 -0.56 -10.52 -16.01
C ASP A 108 -1.18 -9.11 -16.09
N GLY A 109 -2.51 -9.03 -16.07
CA GLY A 109 -3.29 -7.80 -16.17
C GLY A 109 -4.16 -7.52 -14.96
N ALA A 110 -3.85 -8.07 -13.78
CA ALA A 110 -4.65 -7.89 -12.58
C ALA A 110 -4.77 -6.40 -12.22
N PRO A 111 -5.98 -5.91 -11.86
CA PRO A 111 -6.22 -4.48 -11.67
C PRO A 111 -5.66 -3.94 -10.34
N SER A 112 -5.49 -4.80 -9.33
CA SER A 112 -4.99 -4.42 -8.01
C SER A 112 -4.42 -5.63 -7.25
N GLU A 113 -3.62 -5.36 -6.21
CA GLU A 113 -3.11 -6.38 -5.30
C GLU A 113 -4.26 -7.08 -4.56
N HIS A 114 -5.27 -6.32 -4.13
CA HIS A 114 -6.48 -6.88 -3.52
C HIS A 114 -7.20 -7.87 -4.44
N ALA A 115 -7.31 -7.59 -5.74
CA ALA A 115 -7.96 -8.49 -6.68
C ALA A 115 -7.20 -9.82 -6.83
N ILE A 116 -5.86 -9.79 -6.79
CA ILE A 116 -5.04 -11.00 -6.79
C ILE A 116 -5.31 -11.82 -5.52
N VAL A 117 -5.25 -11.18 -4.36
CA VAL A 117 -5.46 -11.84 -3.07
C VAL A 117 -6.86 -12.47 -3.01
N GLU A 118 -7.88 -11.72 -3.39
CA GLU A 118 -9.27 -12.18 -3.41
C GLU A 118 -9.45 -13.38 -4.36
N THR A 119 -8.86 -13.32 -5.56
CA THR A 119 -8.88 -14.44 -6.51
C THR A 119 -8.21 -15.68 -5.92
N LEU A 120 -7.04 -15.53 -5.29
CA LEU A 120 -6.34 -16.67 -4.67
C LEU A 120 -7.16 -17.29 -3.54
N GLU A 121 -7.78 -16.49 -2.69
CA GLU A 121 -8.65 -16.97 -1.61
C GLU A 121 -9.90 -17.66 -2.14
N LYS A 122 -10.57 -17.08 -3.15
CA LYS A 122 -11.80 -17.64 -3.72
C LYS A 122 -11.55 -18.93 -4.50
N SER A 123 -10.40 -19.05 -5.17
CA SER A 123 -10.01 -20.26 -5.91
C SER A 123 -9.87 -21.49 -5.00
N PHE A 124 -9.70 -21.28 -3.69
CA PHE A 124 -9.55 -22.38 -2.74
C PHE A 124 -10.78 -23.30 -2.66
N ASN A 125 -12.00 -22.75 -2.73
CA ASN A 125 -13.21 -23.57 -2.60
C ASN A 125 -13.39 -24.53 -3.80
N PRO A 126 -13.32 -24.06 -5.06
CA PRO A 126 -13.30 -24.97 -6.22
C PRO A 126 -12.25 -26.08 -6.12
N VAL A 127 -11.03 -25.72 -5.71
CA VAL A 127 -9.93 -26.68 -5.54
C VAL A 127 -10.24 -27.71 -4.46
N ASN A 128 -10.86 -27.30 -3.36
CA ASN A 128 -11.31 -28.19 -2.29
C ASN A 128 -12.47 -29.08 -2.74
N ASP A 129 -13.41 -28.55 -3.50
CA ASP A 129 -14.60 -29.29 -3.91
C ASP A 129 -14.25 -30.33 -4.99
N ALA A 130 -13.30 -30.04 -5.87
CA ALA A 130 -12.83 -30.94 -6.92
C ALA A 130 -11.95 -32.08 -6.38
N GLY A 131 -10.92 -31.76 -5.59
CA GLY A 131 -9.88 -32.75 -5.19
C GLY A 131 -9.79 -33.00 -3.69
N GLY A 132 -10.74 -32.50 -2.90
CA GLY A 132 -10.80 -32.69 -1.45
C GLY A 132 -9.60 -32.13 -0.69
N ASP A 133 -9.28 -32.78 0.44
CA ASP A 133 -8.19 -32.37 1.32
C ASP A 133 -6.82 -32.44 0.62
N GLN A 134 -6.60 -33.41 -0.27
CA GLN A 134 -5.31 -33.59 -0.95
C GLN A 134 -4.99 -32.38 -1.84
N LEU A 135 -5.91 -32.02 -2.74
CA LEU A 135 -5.68 -30.94 -3.69
C LEU A 135 -5.70 -29.56 -3.02
N SER A 136 -6.63 -29.35 -2.08
CA SER A 136 -6.70 -28.09 -1.33
C SER A 136 -5.48 -27.86 -0.44
N ASN A 137 -4.84 -28.92 0.09
CA ASN A 137 -3.58 -28.82 0.82
C ASN A 137 -2.43 -28.46 -0.13
N ALA A 138 -2.36 -29.09 -1.31
CA ALA A 138 -1.34 -28.76 -2.31
C ALA A 138 -1.42 -27.29 -2.74
N TYR A 139 -2.63 -26.80 -3.01
CA TYR A 139 -2.85 -25.39 -3.35
C TYR A 139 -2.48 -24.45 -2.20
N PHE A 140 -2.88 -24.77 -0.96
CA PHE A 140 -2.49 -23.98 0.22
C PHE A 140 -0.97 -23.87 0.36
N VAL A 141 -0.26 -25.00 0.24
CA VAL A 141 1.20 -25.05 0.34
C VAL A 141 1.86 -24.28 -0.81
N ALA A 142 1.30 -24.33 -2.02
CA ALA A 142 1.81 -23.57 -3.16
C ALA A 142 1.71 -22.05 -2.92
N VAL A 143 0.54 -21.56 -2.46
CA VAL A 143 0.35 -20.14 -2.13
C VAL A 143 1.25 -19.70 -0.97
N GLN A 144 1.38 -20.52 0.08
CA GLN A 144 2.27 -20.24 1.21
C GLN A 144 3.73 -20.16 0.76
N THR A 145 4.20 -21.15 -0.01
CA THR A 145 5.57 -21.22 -0.52
C THR A 145 5.86 -20.03 -1.42
N PHE A 146 4.90 -19.60 -2.25
CA PHE A 146 5.03 -18.41 -3.08
C PHE A 146 5.24 -17.15 -2.23
N ILE A 147 4.41 -16.94 -1.22
CA ILE A 147 4.51 -15.80 -0.30
C ILE A 147 5.87 -15.78 0.41
N GLU A 148 6.34 -16.94 0.91
CA GLU A 148 7.63 -17.06 1.58
C GLU A 148 8.80 -16.81 0.61
N LYS A 149 8.78 -17.45 -0.56
CA LYS A 149 9.82 -17.36 -1.61
C LYS A 149 10.05 -15.93 -2.08
N PHE A 150 8.98 -15.15 -2.25
CA PHE A 150 9.07 -13.75 -2.67
C PHE A 150 9.06 -12.75 -1.51
N SER A 151 9.04 -13.24 -0.26
CA SER A 151 8.97 -12.42 0.96
C SER A 151 7.84 -11.39 0.88
N LEU A 152 6.67 -11.85 0.45
CA LEU A 152 5.48 -11.02 0.35
C LEU A 152 5.01 -10.62 1.73
N ARG A 153 4.31 -9.49 1.81
CA ARG A 153 3.82 -8.89 3.05
C ARG A 153 2.73 -9.68 3.79
N TYR A 154 2.38 -10.88 3.32
CA TYR A 154 1.22 -11.64 3.75
C TYR A 154 1.57 -12.92 4.53
N ASP A 155 0.57 -13.47 5.20
CA ASP A 155 0.59 -14.78 5.85
C ASP A 155 -0.67 -15.54 5.43
N VAL A 156 -0.54 -16.81 5.07
CA VAL A 156 -1.67 -17.66 4.65
C VAL A 156 -2.11 -18.49 5.84
N ARG A 157 -3.41 -18.46 6.13
CA ARG A 157 -3.98 -19.24 7.22
C ARG A 157 -5.14 -20.05 6.73
N ARG A 158 -5.34 -21.21 7.38
CA ARG A 158 -6.52 -22.04 7.23
C ARG A 158 -7.25 -22.12 8.56
N PRO A 159 -8.19 -21.21 8.88
CA PRO A 159 -8.86 -21.21 10.16
C PRO A 159 -9.65 -22.51 10.37
N SER A 160 -9.49 -23.11 11.55
CA SER A 160 -10.07 -24.42 11.87
C SER A 160 -11.60 -24.46 11.82
N TYR A 161 -12.26 -23.30 11.93
CA TYR A 161 -13.72 -23.19 12.03
C TYR A 161 -14.44 -23.10 10.68
N ASN A 162 -13.76 -22.77 9.58
CA ASN A 162 -14.40 -22.60 8.27
C ASN A 162 -13.72 -23.39 7.14
N ARG A 163 -12.59 -24.07 7.41
CA ARG A 163 -11.78 -24.79 6.40
C ARG A 163 -11.40 -23.94 5.17
N ARG A 164 -11.54 -22.61 5.23
CA ARG A 164 -11.19 -21.72 4.12
C ARG A 164 -9.72 -21.35 4.20
N MET A 165 -9.10 -21.06 3.07
CA MET A 165 -7.83 -20.35 3.03
C MET A 165 -8.11 -18.84 3.06
N SER A 166 -7.34 -18.12 3.88
CA SER A 166 -7.36 -16.66 3.92
C SER A 166 -5.94 -16.12 4.03
N ILE A 167 -5.69 -15.00 3.36
CA ILE A 167 -4.40 -14.33 3.22
C ILE A 167 -4.48 -13.01 3.99
N TYR A 168 -3.67 -12.90 5.04
CA TYR A 168 -3.69 -11.77 5.96
C TYR A 168 -2.45 -10.90 5.76
N PRO A 169 -2.57 -9.56 5.73
CA PRO A 169 -1.40 -8.71 5.82
C PRO A 169 -0.72 -8.93 7.17
N THR A 170 0.60 -8.99 7.16
CA THR A 170 1.40 -9.11 8.38
C THR A 170 1.74 -7.72 8.92
N LEU A 171 1.96 -7.60 10.24
CA LEU A 171 2.39 -6.34 10.82
C LEU A 171 3.70 -5.79 10.18
N PRO A 172 4.77 -6.60 10.00
CA PRO A 172 5.96 -6.16 9.26
C PRO A 172 5.64 -5.72 7.82
N GLY A 173 4.71 -6.43 7.17
CA GLY A 173 4.19 -6.10 5.86
C GLY A 173 3.55 -4.73 5.78
N MET A 174 2.66 -4.41 6.73
CA MET A 174 2.02 -3.10 6.84
C MET A 174 3.03 -1.97 7.04
N PHE A 175 4.03 -2.17 7.90
CA PHE A 175 5.11 -1.18 8.09
C PHE A 175 5.94 -0.98 6.82
N THR A 176 6.22 -2.06 6.09
CA THR A 176 6.95 -2.00 4.82
C THR A 176 6.17 -1.21 3.77
N LYS A 177 4.86 -1.45 3.65
CA LYS A 177 3.99 -0.67 2.77
C LYS A 177 3.94 0.79 3.18
N MET A 178 3.75 1.08 4.46
CA MET A 178 3.71 2.46 4.97
C MET A 178 5.00 3.24 4.65
N LEU A 179 6.18 2.62 4.76
CA LEU A 179 7.44 3.25 4.36
C LEU A 179 7.54 3.50 2.84
N ARG A 180 6.98 2.60 2.01
CA ARG A 180 6.91 2.81 0.56
C ARG A 180 5.97 3.95 0.19
N GLU A 181 4.79 4.00 0.81
CA GLU A 181 3.84 5.09 0.61
C GLU A 181 4.43 6.42 1.06
N MET A 182 5.16 6.45 2.18
CA MET A 182 5.91 7.63 2.61
C MET A 182 6.93 8.07 1.56
N LYS A 183 7.69 7.14 0.99
CA LYS A 183 8.63 7.43 -0.11
C LYS A 183 7.91 7.95 -1.35
N ALA A 184 6.85 7.28 -1.78
CA ALA A 184 6.07 7.65 -2.96
C ALA A 184 5.41 9.03 -2.79
N ALA A 185 4.96 9.37 -1.58
CA ALA A 185 4.42 10.68 -1.26
C ALA A 185 5.51 11.77 -1.31
N THR A 186 6.71 11.49 -0.80
CA THR A 186 7.81 12.45 -0.83
C THR A 186 8.41 12.63 -2.22
N ASP A 187 8.43 11.58 -3.06
CA ASP A 187 8.99 11.62 -4.42
C ASP A 187 8.17 12.53 -5.37
N GLN A 188 6.92 12.86 -5.00
CA GLN A 188 6.07 13.78 -5.76
C GLN A 188 6.47 15.26 -5.59
N ASP A 189 7.25 15.59 -4.56
CA ASP A 189 7.70 16.96 -4.28
C ASP A 189 9.23 16.97 -4.12
N PRO A 190 9.98 17.66 -5.02
CA PRO A 190 11.45 17.75 -4.92
C PRO A 190 11.95 18.21 -3.54
N TYR A 191 11.20 19.09 -2.86
CA TYR A 191 11.57 19.56 -1.52
C TYR A 191 11.47 18.45 -0.48
N LEU A 192 10.43 17.61 -0.54
CA LEU A 192 10.24 16.48 0.39
C LEU A 192 11.18 15.31 0.07
N ALA A 193 11.48 15.08 -1.21
CA ALA A 193 12.40 14.04 -1.67
C ALA A 193 13.81 14.20 -1.07
N ASP A 194 14.28 15.43 -0.90
CA ASP A 194 15.57 15.72 -0.24
C ASP A 194 15.59 15.24 1.22
N PHE A 195 14.51 15.47 1.99
CA PHE A 195 14.42 14.99 3.38
C PHE A 195 14.32 13.47 3.47
N MET A 196 13.60 12.84 2.54
CA MET A 196 13.48 11.39 2.50
C MET A 196 14.83 10.75 2.17
N SER A 197 15.54 11.28 1.17
CA SER A 197 16.88 10.83 0.79
C SER A 197 17.88 11.00 1.93
N ALA A 198 17.89 12.16 2.59
CA ALA A 198 18.73 12.41 3.76
C ALA A 198 18.43 11.42 4.91
N PHE A 199 17.17 11.07 5.15
CA PHE A 199 16.81 10.05 6.12
C PHE A 199 17.34 8.66 5.72
N GLU A 200 17.12 8.22 4.48
CA GLU A 200 17.62 6.93 3.99
C GLU A 200 19.15 6.84 4.04
N GLU A 201 19.87 7.89 3.66
CA GLU A 201 21.33 7.97 3.74
C GLU A 201 21.83 7.78 5.18
N THR A 202 21.20 8.43 6.16
CA THR A 202 21.59 8.25 7.57
C THR A 202 21.35 6.84 8.09
N ILE A 203 20.39 6.10 7.54
CA ILE A 203 20.17 4.68 7.86
C ILE A 203 21.29 3.83 7.23
N ILE A 204 21.66 4.10 5.98
CA ILE A 204 22.73 3.39 5.27
C ILE A 204 24.07 3.56 6.01
N ASP A 205 24.37 4.78 6.46
CA ASP A 205 25.57 5.13 7.22
C ASP A 205 25.77 4.31 8.50
N LEU A 206 24.69 3.76 9.07
CA LEU A 206 24.76 2.93 10.27
C LEU A 206 25.26 1.50 10.00
N ARG A 207 25.35 1.10 8.73
CA ARG A 207 25.95 -0.18 8.35
C ARG A 207 27.42 -0.25 8.78
N ASP A 208 28.16 0.82 8.49
CA ASP A 208 29.60 0.89 8.70
C ASP A 208 29.94 1.22 10.16
N GLU A 209 29.19 2.14 10.77
CA GLU A 209 29.45 2.59 12.14
C GLU A 209 28.14 2.93 12.87
N ARG A 210 27.95 2.34 14.05
CA ARG A 210 26.74 2.51 14.89
C ARG A 210 27.03 3.40 16.09
N SER A 211 27.71 4.52 15.88
CA SER A 211 28.07 5.43 16.97
C SER A 211 26.87 6.28 17.42
N PRO A 212 26.85 6.72 18.69
CA PRO A 212 25.77 7.57 19.21
C PRO A 212 25.54 8.83 18.37
N THR A 213 26.58 9.41 17.78
CA THR A 213 26.46 10.57 16.88
C THR A 213 25.68 10.23 15.61
N ARG A 214 25.97 9.11 14.95
CA ARG A 214 25.24 8.69 13.75
C ARG A 214 23.79 8.33 14.06
N ILE A 215 23.55 7.68 15.20
CA ILE A 215 22.18 7.37 15.65
C ILE A 215 21.37 8.66 15.85
N LYS A 216 21.94 9.66 16.53
CA LYS A 216 21.28 10.96 16.72
C LYS A 216 20.96 11.66 15.40
N ARG A 217 21.88 11.60 14.43
CA ARG A 217 21.66 12.16 13.08
C ARG A 217 20.48 11.49 12.38
N CYS A 218 20.37 10.17 12.48
CA CYS A 218 19.25 9.44 11.89
C CYS A 218 17.90 9.85 12.52
N VAL A 219 17.81 9.90 13.85
CA VAL A 219 16.61 10.39 14.55
C VAL A 219 16.29 11.84 14.15
N ALA A 220 17.30 12.70 14.05
CA ALA A 220 17.12 14.09 13.62
C ALA A 220 16.58 14.20 12.19
N ALA A 221 17.13 13.42 11.25
CA ALA A 221 16.69 13.38 9.86
C ALA A 221 15.23 12.93 9.75
N GLN A 222 14.82 11.90 10.52
CA GLN A 222 13.43 11.46 10.53
C GLN A 222 12.46 12.53 11.07
N PHE A 223 12.84 13.27 12.11
CA PHE A 223 12.02 14.40 12.57
C PHE A 223 11.96 15.54 11.54
N ASN A 224 13.05 15.81 10.83
CA ASN A 224 13.05 16.82 9.76
C ASN A 224 12.08 16.41 8.65
N LEU A 225 12.08 15.13 8.26
CA LEU A 225 11.14 14.59 7.28
C LEU A 225 9.68 14.74 7.75
N LEU A 226 9.37 14.36 9.00
CA LEU A 226 8.01 14.51 9.54
C LEU A 226 7.57 15.97 9.67
N GLU A 227 8.48 16.87 10.02
CA GLU A 227 8.23 18.31 10.08
C GLU A 227 7.96 18.89 8.68
N ALA A 228 8.73 18.47 7.68
CA ALA A 228 8.51 18.85 6.29
C ALA A 228 7.17 18.34 5.77
N LEU A 229 6.82 17.07 6.01
CA LEU A 229 5.53 16.50 5.64
C LEU A 229 4.36 17.25 6.29
N LEU A 230 4.42 17.47 7.61
CA LEU A 230 3.36 18.17 8.33
C LEU A 230 3.22 19.64 7.92
N SER A 231 4.31 20.28 7.46
CA SER A 231 4.27 21.66 6.94
C SER A 231 3.43 21.81 5.67
N GLN A 232 3.27 20.71 4.91
CA GLN A 232 2.43 20.66 3.71
C GLN A 232 0.97 20.28 4.02
N HIS A 233 0.64 20.05 5.29
CA HIS A 233 -0.72 19.68 5.67
C HIS A 233 -1.70 20.85 5.40
N PRO A 234 -2.90 20.59 4.81
CA PRO A 234 -3.85 21.64 4.44
C PRO A 234 -4.19 22.61 5.59
N ASP A 235 -4.41 22.11 6.80
CA ASP A 235 -4.70 22.94 7.97
C ASP A 235 -3.56 23.90 8.34
N VAL A 236 -2.31 23.46 8.17
CA VAL A 236 -1.11 24.24 8.47
C VAL A 236 -0.92 25.32 7.40
N LEU A 237 -1.07 24.95 6.13
CA LEU A 237 -1.01 25.88 5.00
C LEU A 237 -2.09 26.96 5.12
N ALA A 238 -3.34 26.56 5.42
CA ALA A 238 -4.44 27.49 5.62
C ALA A 238 -4.19 28.44 6.79
N PHE A 239 -3.69 27.93 7.92
CA PHE A 239 -3.31 28.75 9.07
C PHE A 239 -2.25 29.80 8.72
N ASN A 240 -1.18 29.38 8.03
CA ASN A 240 -0.09 30.28 7.67
C ASN A 240 -0.54 31.32 6.62
N ALA A 241 -1.41 30.95 5.68
CA ALA A 241 -2.00 31.88 4.72
C ALA A 241 -2.89 32.96 5.39
N ASP A 242 -3.68 32.58 6.41
CA ASP A 242 -4.46 33.53 7.22
C ASP A 242 -3.57 34.52 7.98
N VAL A 243 -2.43 34.06 8.49
CA VAL A 243 -1.45 34.93 9.18
C VAL A 243 -0.79 35.88 8.18
N ALA A 244 -0.33 35.36 7.04
CA ALA A 244 0.34 36.17 6.01
C ALA A 244 -0.57 37.24 5.39
N SER A 245 -1.87 36.94 5.23
CA SER A 245 -2.87 37.89 4.75
C SER A 245 -3.33 38.91 5.80
N GLY A 246 -2.93 38.74 7.07
CA GLY A 246 -3.37 39.57 8.19
C GLY A 246 -4.80 39.27 8.67
N ALA A 247 -5.47 38.25 8.11
CA ALA A 247 -6.77 37.78 8.58
C ALA A 247 -6.69 37.21 10.01
N ARG A 248 -5.52 36.67 10.39
CA ARG A 248 -5.23 36.15 11.73
C ARG A 248 -4.03 36.87 12.33
N ARG A 249 -4.15 37.32 13.58
CA ARG A 249 -3.01 37.85 14.35
C ARG A 249 -2.18 36.70 14.89
N GLY A 250 -0.86 36.75 14.68
CA GLY A 250 0.07 35.75 15.19
C GLY A 250 1.34 35.67 14.33
N ASN A 251 2.15 34.65 14.60
CA ASN A 251 3.27 34.26 13.76
C ASN A 251 2.92 32.98 13.00
N GLU A 252 3.54 32.78 11.85
CA GLU A 252 3.48 31.50 11.14
C GLU A 252 3.99 30.37 12.05
N VAL A 253 3.37 29.20 11.90
CA VAL A 253 3.81 27.98 12.60
C VAL A 253 4.80 27.23 11.70
N ASN A 254 6.01 27.03 12.21
CA ASN A 254 7.13 26.43 11.46
C ASN A 254 7.90 25.36 12.26
N THR A 255 7.41 25.01 13.45
CA THR A 255 7.98 23.92 14.26
C THR A 255 6.97 22.78 14.32
N PHE A 256 7.45 21.54 14.29
CA PHE A 256 6.59 20.36 14.34
C PHE A 256 5.57 20.44 15.48
N GLY A 257 6.03 20.77 16.69
CA GLY A 257 5.16 20.88 17.87
C GLY A 257 4.03 21.90 17.73
N ALA A 258 4.29 23.05 17.09
CA ALA A 258 3.26 24.07 16.84
C ALA A 258 2.31 23.65 15.70
N MET A 259 2.85 23.02 14.65
CA MET A 259 2.04 22.48 13.56
C MET A 259 1.12 21.35 14.04
N CYS A 260 1.55 20.53 15.00
CA CYS A 260 0.68 19.53 15.62
C CYS A 260 -0.54 20.14 16.32
N ASP A 261 -0.39 21.32 16.94
CA ASP A 261 -1.53 22.02 17.58
C ASP A 261 -2.51 22.60 16.54
N THR A 262 -2.02 22.87 15.33
CA THR A 262 -2.82 23.39 14.22
C THR A 262 -3.55 22.28 13.47
N ALA A 263 -2.86 21.18 13.14
CA ALA A 263 -3.42 20.09 12.36
C ALA A 263 -4.52 19.34 13.14
N GLN A 264 -5.74 19.31 12.60
CA GLN A 264 -6.91 18.66 13.23
C GLN A 264 -7.01 17.16 12.85
N VAL A 265 -5.88 16.46 12.89
CA VAL A 265 -5.72 15.06 12.41
C VAL A 265 -5.70 14.03 13.52
N TRP A 266 -5.58 14.47 14.77
CA TRP A 266 -5.29 13.58 15.89
C TRP A 266 -6.56 12.94 16.45
N PRO A 267 -6.61 11.61 16.62
CA PRO A 267 -7.81 10.93 17.11
C PRO A 267 -8.07 11.17 18.61
N HIS A 268 -7.05 11.62 19.35
CA HIS A 268 -7.16 11.90 20.78
C HIS A 268 -6.03 12.84 21.24
N ALA A 269 -6.30 13.68 22.25
CA ALA A 269 -5.32 14.63 22.80
C ALA A 269 -4.05 13.94 23.33
N ALA A 270 -4.15 12.72 23.86
CA ALA A 270 -2.98 11.95 24.30
C ALA A 270 -2.06 11.55 23.14
N VAL A 271 -2.62 11.26 21.95
CA VAL A 271 -1.83 10.93 20.75
C VAL A 271 -1.09 12.17 20.27
N LEU A 272 -1.78 13.31 20.16
CA LEU A 272 -1.19 14.62 19.91
C LEU A 272 -0.04 14.93 20.89
N ASN A 273 -0.31 14.84 22.19
CA ASN A 273 0.68 15.13 23.22
C ASN A 273 1.87 14.17 23.15
N SER A 274 1.67 12.90 22.77
CA SER A 274 2.77 11.96 22.58
C SER A 274 3.71 12.38 21.44
N ALA A 275 3.17 12.81 20.30
CA ALA A 275 3.96 13.31 19.17
C ALA A 275 4.78 14.56 19.58
N LYS A 276 4.15 15.47 20.34
CA LYS A 276 4.81 16.67 20.86
C LYS A 276 5.92 16.36 21.88
N GLU A 277 5.70 15.39 22.78
CA GLU A 277 6.72 14.99 23.75
C GLU A 277 7.90 14.26 23.08
N LEU A 278 7.66 13.51 22.00
CA LEU A 278 8.74 12.93 21.17
C LEU A 278 9.56 14.02 20.47
N TYR A 279 8.90 15.03 19.91
CA TYR A 279 9.58 16.18 19.32
C TYR A 279 10.38 16.99 20.36
N ARG A 280 9.80 17.16 21.56
CA ARG A 280 10.48 17.79 22.69
C ARG A 280 11.72 17.01 23.09
N PHE A 281 11.67 15.67 23.12
CA PHE A 281 12.85 14.84 23.34
C PHE A 281 13.95 15.14 22.31
N ALA A 282 13.63 15.21 21.01
CA ALA A 282 14.62 15.53 19.97
C ALA A 282 15.23 16.94 20.11
N SER A 283 14.46 17.87 20.67
CA SER A 283 14.88 19.25 20.90
C SER A 283 15.72 19.41 22.17
N ASP A 284 15.34 18.71 23.25
CA ASP A 284 15.97 18.80 24.56
C ASP A 284 17.18 17.86 24.72
N TYR A 285 17.23 16.74 24.00
CA TYR A 285 18.35 15.79 24.10
C TYR A 285 19.60 16.34 23.36
N PRO A 286 20.79 16.35 23.99
CA PRO A 286 21.99 16.95 23.39
C PRO A 286 22.44 16.31 22.08
N GLY A 287 22.48 17.13 21.03
CA GLY A 287 23.07 16.79 19.74
C GLY A 287 22.18 15.93 18.83
N ILE A 288 20.86 15.91 19.05
CA ILE A 288 19.90 15.41 18.04
C ILE A 288 19.58 16.53 17.06
N ARG A 289 18.75 17.51 17.45
CA ARG A 289 18.42 18.67 16.59
C ARG A 289 19.16 19.95 16.96
N HIS A 290 19.35 20.18 18.25
CA HIS A 290 20.02 21.38 18.77
C HIS A 290 21.09 21.01 19.80
N ALA A 291 21.81 22.00 20.31
CA ALA A 291 22.76 21.80 21.41
C ALA A 291 22.11 21.09 22.62
N GLY A 292 20.78 21.27 22.78
CA GLY A 292 19.97 20.59 23.78
C GLY A 292 20.32 21.02 25.21
N ARG A 293 19.86 20.24 26.18
CA ARG A 293 20.09 20.48 27.61
C ARG A 293 20.88 19.30 28.18
N PRO A 294 22.19 19.42 28.47
CA PRO A 294 23.01 18.32 28.97
C PRO A 294 22.41 17.58 30.19
N ARG A 295 21.73 18.33 31.07
CA ARG A 295 21.02 17.80 32.24
C ARG A 295 19.86 16.84 31.92
N ASN A 296 19.29 16.90 30.72
CA ASN A 296 18.17 16.06 30.30
C ASN A 296 18.64 14.70 29.77
N ARG A 297 19.94 14.51 29.54
CA ARG A 297 20.52 13.23 29.11
C ARG A 297 20.63 12.28 30.30
N LYS A 298 19.76 11.26 30.36
CA LYS A 298 19.82 10.20 31.38
C LYS A 298 20.89 9.15 31.09
N ARG A 299 21.08 8.81 29.81
CA ARG A 299 22.10 7.90 29.28
C ARG A 299 22.39 8.25 27.84
N GLU A 300 23.43 7.64 27.27
CA GLU A 300 23.70 7.72 25.84
C GLU A 300 22.64 6.95 25.02
N ILE A 301 22.38 7.44 23.80
CA ILE A 301 21.47 6.81 22.84
C ILE A 301 22.20 5.68 22.13
N ASP A 302 21.51 4.56 21.97
CA ASP A 302 22.02 3.36 21.31
C ASP A 302 21.00 2.81 20.29
N MET A 303 21.31 1.67 19.67
CA MET A 303 20.50 1.09 18.61
C MET A 303 19.06 0.75 19.03
N ARG A 304 18.80 0.47 20.32
CA ARG A 304 17.44 0.19 20.79
C ARG A 304 16.55 1.43 20.69
N ASP A 305 17.14 2.61 20.92
CA ASP A 305 16.43 3.87 20.83
C ASP A 305 16.14 4.22 19.39
N LEU A 306 17.11 3.99 18.50
CA LEU A 306 16.90 4.17 17.07
C LEU A 306 15.72 3.34 16.58
N LEU A 307 15.75 2.03 16.84
CA LEU A 307 14.70 1.12 16.38
C LEU A 307 13.32 1.55 16.92
N SER A 308 13.25 1.86 18.22
CA SER A 308 11.99 2.28 18.84
C SER A 308 11.48 3.61 18.27
N MET A 309 12.37 4.61 18.16
CA MET A 309 12.02 5.92 17.63
C MET A 309 11.58 5.81 16.17
N SER A 310 12.30 5.04 15.35
CA SER A 310 11.94 4.91 13.94
C SER A 310 10.58 4.26 13.75
N VAL A 311 10.26 3.20 14.50
CA VAL A 311 8.92 2.58 14.45
C VAL A 311 7.84 3.56 14.88
N VAL A 312 8.02 4.25 16.01
CA VAL A 312 7.01 5.18 16.55
C VAL A 312 6.81 6.38 15.62
N LEU A 313 7.89 6.96 15.12
CA LEU A 313 7.86 8.12 14.23
C LEU A 313 7.27 7.79 12.87
N THR A 314 7.63 6.64 12.27
CA THR A 314 6.97 6.18 11.05
C THR A 314 5.47 5.91 11.31
N GLY A 315 5.10 5.42 12.49
CA GLY A 315 3.70 5.27 12.89
C GLY A 315 2.90 6.58 12.96
N LEU A 316 3.56 7.75 13.00
CA LEU A 316 2.89 9.05 12.90
C LEU A 316 2.61 9.48 11.44
N PHE A 317 3.22 8.80 10.46
CA PHE A 317 3.08 9.13 9.03
C PHE A 317 1.62 9.28 8.57
N PRO A 318 0.69 8.36 8.91
CA PRO A 318 -0.71 8.48 8.48
C PRO A 318 -1.43 9.72 9.00
N TYR A 319 -0.95 10.33 10.09
CA TYR A 319 -1.52 11.57 10.62
C TYR A 319 -0.91 12.81 9.98
N VAL A 320 0.38 12.77 9.61
CA VAL A 320 1.08 13.96 9.09
C VAL A 320 0.89 14.15 7.58
N ASN A 321 0.65 13.07 6.83
CA ASN A 321 0.42 13.15 5.39
C ASN A 321 -1.06 12.94 5.06
N SER A 322 -1.75 14.02 4.70
CA SER A 322 -3.19 14.04 4.41
C SER A 322 -3.59 13.29 3.13
N THR A 323 -2.63 12.94 2.27
CA THR A 323 -2.90 12.21 1.01
C THR A 323 -2.84 10.69 1.19
N THR A 324 -2.39 10.21 2.36
CA THR A 324 -2.26 8.78 2.63
C THR A 324 -3.64 8.16 2.79
N ASP A 325 -3.91 7.08 2.07
CA ASP A 325 -5.08 6.24 2.26
C ASP A 325 -4.73 5.03 3.15
N PRO A 326 -5.21 4.96 4.41
CA PRO A 326 -4.92 3.84 5.29
C PRO A 326 -5.42 2.49 4.75
N GLU A 327 -6.48 2.48 3.94
CA GLU A 327 -7.00 1.24 3.35
C GLU A 327 -6.03 0.65 2.33
N LYS A 328 -5.35 1.49 1.53
CA LYS A 328 -4.28 1.03 0.63
C LYS A 328 -3.11 0.42 1.38
N ILE A 329 -2.78 0.97 2.55
CA ILE A 329 -1.72 0.37 3.38
C ILE A 329 -2.13 -1.03 3.85
N TYR A 330 -3.38 -1.20 4.30
CA TYR A 330 -3.86 -2.48 4.84
C TYR A 330 -4.16 -3.53 3.76
N LEU A 331 -4.89 -3.15 2.70
CA LEU A 331 -5.38 -4.06 1.67
C LEU A 331 -4.35 -4.34 0.57
N GLY A 332 -3.56 -3.33 0.17
CA GLY A 332 -2.55 -3.43 -0.89
C GLY A 332 -2.80 -2.45 -2.02
#